data_AF-A0A3D9AJ96-F1
#
_entry.id   AF-A0A3D9AJ96-F1
#
_cell.length_a   1.000
_cell.length_b   1.000
_cell.length_c   1.000
_cell.angle_alpha   90.00
_cell.angle_beta   90.00
_cell.angle_gamma   90.00
#
_symmetry.space_group_name_H-M   'P 1'
#
loop_
_entity.id
_entity.type
_entity.pdbx_description
1 polymer ?
#
loop_
_entity_poly.entity_id
_entity_poly.type
_entity_poly.pdbx_seq_one_letter_code
_entity_poly.pdbx_strand_id
1 'polypeptide(L)'
;MSKDNLKFEILHDIEYNPYFVMKDSKGITYYFKAIEETYTKVGGGGHSLPSPLSITAWFLTKTEDANGEQLIFEYETDGKEYTISKSQTLSYSEPAMQEDCDYTPAGDIVPKTYAKSPTLGPILSNVISINGKKLKRITSNRHNEKIEFDFNIGETVLTHYYNAK
;
A
#
# COMPACT_ATOMS: atom_id res chain seq x y z
N MET A 1 -18.34 15.34 27.62
CA MET A 1 -17.15 15.33 26.74
C MET A 1 -17.26 16.54 25.85
N SER A 2 -16.28 17.46 25.87
CA SER A 2 -16.28 18.60 24.94
C SER A 2 -16.05 18.08 23.52
N LYS A 3 -16.85 18.53 22.54
CA LYS A 3 -16.57 18.28 21.12
C LYS A 3 -15.36 19.12 20.75
N ASP A 4 -14.21 18.49 20.54
CA ASP A 4 -13.09 19.16 19.91
C ASP A 4 -13.42 19.38 18.43
N ASN A 5 -13.41 20.66 18.02
CA ASN A 5 -13.61 21.05 16.63
C ASN A 5 -12.30 20.87 15.87
N LEU A 6 -12.12 19.68 15.29
CA LEU A 6 -11.00 19.39 14.40
C LEU A 6 -11.32 19.87 12.98
N LYS A 7 -10.38 20.58 12.35
CA LYS A 7 -10.44 20.95 10.93
C LYS A 7 -9.48 20.06 10.14
N PHE A 8 -9.94 19.51 9.03
CA PHE A 8 -9.12 18.72 8.11
C PHE A 8 -9.08 19.39 6.74
N GLU A 9 -7.89 19.44 6.13
CA GLU A 9 -7.68 19.97 4.79
C GLU A 9 -6.75 19.03 4.02
N ILE A 10 -7.06 18.81 2.74
CA ILE A 10 -6.14 18.15 1.80
C ILE A 10 -5.47 19.27 0.99
N LEU A 11 -4.14 19.29 1.05
CA LEU A 11 -3.28 20.20 0.31
C LEU A 11 -2.41 19.39 -0.66
N HIS A 12 -1.66 20.07 -1.51
CA HIS A 12 -0.73 19.43 -2.44
C HIS A 12 0.66 20.06 -2.30
N ASP A 13 1.70 19.26 -2.41
CA ASP A 13 3.08 19.75 -2.42
C ASP A 13 3.48 20.32 -3.80
N ILE A 14 4.76 20.66 -3.97
CA ILE A 14 5.28 21.21 -5.23
C ILE A 14 5.26 20.21 -6.39
N GLU A 15 5.24 18.91 -6.08
CA GLU A 15 5.15 17.80 -7.04
C GLU A 15 3.69 17.37 -7.27
N TYR A 16 2.74 18.10 -6.67
CA TYR A 16 1.31 17.80 -6.69
C TYR A 16 0.95 16.48 -6.00
N ASN A 17 1.79 15.99 -5.09
CA ASN A 17 1.40 14.91 -4.19
C ASN A 17 0.44 15.48 -3.14
N PRO A 18 -0.72 14.82 -2.90
CA PRO A 18 -1.60 15.26 -1.84
C PRO A 18 -0.88 15.20 -0.48
N TYR A 19 -1.41 15.88 0.52
CA TYR A 19 -1.13 15.64 1.94
C TYR A 19 -2.23 16.22 2.78
N PHE A 20 -2.41 15.70 4.00
CA PHE A 20 -3.46 16.18 4.87
C PHE A 20 -2.90 17.00 6.02
N VAL A 21 -3.63 18.06 6.36
CA VAL A 21 -3.37 18.92 7.51
C VAL A 21 -4.57 18.86 8.42
N MET A 22 -4.31 18.68 9.72
CA MET A 22 -5.31 18.75 10.76
C MET A 22 -5.00 19.94 11.67
N LYS A 23 -6.02 20.69 12.08
CA LYS A 23 -5.88 21.73 13.09
C LYS A 23 -6.85 21.48 14.24
N ASP A 24 -6.34 21.50 15.45
CA ASP A 24 -7.15 21.27 16.65
C ASP A 24 -7.79 22.56 17.22
N SER A 25 -8.62 22.37 18.24
CA SER A 25 -9.31 23.46 18.96
C SER A 25 -8.36 24.39 19.73
N LYS A 26 -7.13 23.95 20.00
CA LYS A 26 -6.08 24.71 20.71
C LYS A 26 -5.16 25.47 19.74
N GLY A 27 -5.35 25.30 18.44
CA GLY A 27 -4.58 25.94 17.39
C GLY A 27 -3.33 25.19 16.96
N ILE A 28 -3.10 23.97 17.46
CA ILE A 28 -2.00 23.11 17.02
C ILE A 28 -2.32 22.57 15.63
N THR A 29 -1.35 22.70 14.72
CA THR A 29 -1.44 22.22 13.35
C THR A 29 -0.59 20.96 13.19
N TYR A 30 -1.18 19.93 12.60
CA TYR A 30 -0.59 18.61 12.39
C TYR A 30 -0.46 18.36 10.89
N TYR A 31 0.74 18.04 10.43
CA TYR A 31 1.06 17.85 9.02
C TYR A 31 1.37 16.39 8.75
N PHE A 32 0.62 15.77 7.84
CA PHE A 32 0.79 14.38 7.48
C PHE A 32 1.22 14.29 6.03
N LYS A 33 2.54 14.33 5.81
CA LYS A 33 3.14 14.40 4.46
C LYS A 33 3.77 13.09 3.99
N ALA A 34 4.14 12.21 4.92
CA ALA A 34 4.68 10.91 4.57
C ALA A 34 3.52 9.95 4.26
N ILE A 35 3.66 9.16 3.20
CA ILE A 35 2.63 8.20 2.76
C ILE A 35 3.12 6.76 2.79
N GLU A 36 2.16 5.86 3.00
CA GLU A 36 2.28 4.46 2.64
C GLU A 36 1.58 4.24 1.31
N GLU A 37 2.27 3.53 0.42
CA GLU A 37 1.70 3.11 -0.85
C GLU A 37 1.64 1.60 -0.90
N THR A 38 0.53 1.07 -1.37
CA THR A 38 0.34 -0.37 -1.56
C THR A 38 -0.02 -0.62 -3.01
N TYR A 39 0.55 -1.67 -3.59
CA TYR A 39 0.14 -2.17 -4.89
C TYR A 39 0.12 -3.70 -4.91
N THR A 40 -0.73 -4.25 -5.78
CA THR A 40 -0.86 -5.68 -6.00
C THR A 40 -0.36 -6.08 -7.39
N LYS A 41 0.23 -7.26 -7.51
CA LYS A 41 0.62 -7.83 -8.80
C LYS A 41 0.26 -9.31 -8.85
N VAL A 42 -0.14 -9.78 -10.02
CA VAL A 42 -0.28 -11.20 -10.30
C VAL A 42 1.00 -11.67 -10.97
N GLY A 43 1.56 -12.79 -10.54
CA GLY A 43 2.72 -13.43 -11.15
C GLY A 43 2.37 -14.84 -11.64
N GLY A 44 3.06 -15.33 -12.67
CA GLY A 44 2.97 -16.74 -13.13
C GLY A 44 2.03 -17.01 -14.31
N GLY A 45 1.38 -15.99 -14.88
CA GLY A 45 0.39 -16.15 -15.98
C GLY A 45 0.69 -15.40 -17.28
N GLY A 46 1.88 -14.79 -17.43
CA GLY A 46 2.21 -13.91 -18.55
C GLY A 46 2.24 -12.42 -18.16
N HIS A 47 2.07 -11.54 -19.15
CA HIS A 47 2.04 -10.07 -18.92
C HIS A 47 0.94 -9.72 -17.92
N SER A 48 1.34 -9.10 -16.81
CA SER A 48 0.42 -8.60 -15.80
C SER A 48 0.43 -7.09 -15.85
N LEU A 49 -0.75 -6.48 -15.96
CA LEU A 49 -0.86 -5.03 -15.81
C LEU A 49 -0.52 -4.69 -14.35
N PRO A 50 0.35 -3.70 -14.10
CA PRO A 50 0.58 -3.24 -12.74
C PRO A 50 -0.74 -2.73 -12.16
N SER A 51 -1.09 -3.16 -10.95
CA SER A 51 -2.20 -2.52 -10.24
C SER A 51 -1.80 -1.08 -9.94
N PRO A 52 -2.76 -0.13 -9.96
CA PRO A 52 -2.46 1.26 -9.62
C PRO A 52 -1.90 1.34 -8.20
N LEU A 53 -0.86 2.16 -8.04
CA LEU A 53 -0.34 2.55 -6.73
C LEU A 53 -1.47 3.25 -5.96
N SER A 54 -1.76 2.75 -4.76
CA SER A 54 -2.81 3.30 -3.89
C SER A 54 -2.18 3.81 -2.60
N ILE A 55 -2.48 5.06 -2.23
CA ILE A 55 -2.10 5.60 -0.92
C ILE A 55 -2.97 4.92 0.14
N THR A 56 -2.38 4.13 1.03
CA THR A 56 -3.11 3.37 2.07
C THR A 56 -3.00 4.00 3.45
N ALA A 57 -1.97 4.81 3.71
CA ALA A 57 -1.81 5.53 4.97
C ALA A 57 -1.05 6.84 4.80
N TRP A 58 -1.22 7.70 5.80
CA TRP A 58 -0.57 9.01 5.92
C TRP A 58 -0.01 9.13 7.33
N PHE A 59 1.27 9.49 7.45
CA PHE A 59 1.97 9.55 8.73
C PHE A 59 2.21 11.00 9.16
N LEU A 60 2.07 11.26 10.45
CA LEU A 60 2.36 12.56 11.05
C LEU A 60 3.84 12.87 10.88
N THR A 61 4.16 13.98 10.24
CA THR A 61 5.54 14.44 9.95
C THR A 61 5.94 15.67 10.74
N LYS A 62 4.97 16.51 11.12
CA LYS A 62 5.22 17.72 11.90
C LYS A 62 4.00 18.10 12.74
N THR A 63 4.23 18.59 13.95
CA THR A 63 3.24 19.42 14.67
C THR A 63 3.76 20.83 14.82
N GLU A 64 2.88 21.81 14.89
CA GLU A 64 3.24 23.22 15.09
C GLU A 64 2.21 23.91 15.98
N ASP A 65 2.65 24.47 17.10
CA ASP A 65 1.79 25.20 18.02
C ASP A 65 1.63 26.68 17.63
N ALA A 66 0.76 27.40 18.33
CA ALA A 66 0.54 28.83 18.08
C ALA A 66 1.76 29.72 18.38
N ASN A 67 2.77 29.19 19.09
CA ASN A 67 4.00 29.89 19.45
C ASN A 67 5.16 29.55 18.48
N GLY A 68 4.93 28.74 17.45
CA GLY A 68 5.93 28.30 16.49
C GLY A 68 6.85 27.18 16.99
N GLU A 69 6.51 26.50 18.09
CA GLU A 69 7.17 25.27 18.49
C GLU A 69 6.79 24.15 17.53
N GLN A 70 7.80 23.44 17.04
CA GLN A 70 7.64 22.37 16.08
C GLN A 70 8.22 21.07 16.63
N LEU A 71 7.43 20.00 16.53
CA LEU A 71 7.95 18.63 16.66
C LEU A 71 8.00 18.01 15.26
N ILE A 72 9.12 17.42 14.90
CA ILE A 72 9.39 16.85 13.57
C ILE A 72 9.56 15.34 13.72
N PHE A 73 8.82 14.59 12.91
CA PHE A 73 8.80 13.14 12.89
C PHE A 73 9.46 12.65 11.61
N GLU A 74 10.65 12.08 11.74
CA GLU A 74 11.43 11.55 10.64
C GLU A 74 11.18 10.05 10.49
N TYR A 75 10.90 9.59 9.28
CA TYR A 75 10.68 8.19 8.96
C TYR A 75 11.77 7.68 8.01
N GLU A 76 12.07 6.39 8.11
CA GLU A 76 12.77 5.64 7.07
C GLU A 76 11.81 4.72 6.32
N THR A 77 12.19 4.33 5.11
CA THR A 77 11.41 3.40 4.29
C THR A 77 11.44 2.00 4.92
N ASP A 78 10.27 1.39 5.08
CA ASP A 78 10.12 0.00 5.52
C ASP A 78 9.24 -0.75 4.51
N GLY A 79 9.90 -1.23 3.45
CA GLY A 79 9.23 -1.94 2.36
C GLY A 79 8.99 -3.41 2.70
N LYS A 80 7.77 -3.90 2.46
CA LYS A 80 7.39 -5.30 2.68
C LYS A 80 6.72 -5.88 1.46
N GLU A 81 6.97 -7.16 1.18
CA GLU A 81 6.33 -7.90 0.09
C GLU A 81 5.85 -9.25 0.59
N TYR A 82 4.61 -9.61 0.27
CA TYR A 82 3.98 -10.87 0.67
C TYR A 82 3.17 -11.49 -0.46
N THR A 83 3.16 -12.82 -0.55
CA THR A 83 2.16 -13.53 -1.38
C THR A 83 0.87 -13.65 -0.60
N ILE A 84 -0.18 -12.95 -1.03
CA ILE A 84 -1.49 -12.95 -0.36
C ILE A 84 -2.31 -14.19 -0.70
N SER A 85 -2.17 -14.72 -1.91
CA SER A 85 -2.89 -15.92 -2.34
C SER A 85 -2.25 -16.56 -3.57
N LYS A 86 -2.61 -17.82 -3.82
CA LYS A 86 -2.31 -18.52 -5.08
C LYS A 86 -3.62 -19.02 -5.68
N SER A 87 -3.75 -18.96 -7.00
CA SER A 87 -4.92 -19.45 -7.73
C SER A 87 -4.50 -20.31 -8.91
N GLN A 88 -5.29 -21.33 -9.24
CA GLN A 88 -5.06 -22.20 -10.39
C GLN A 88 -6.40 -22.52 -11.05
N THR A 89 -6.41 -22.63 -12.37
CA THR A 89 -7.59 -23.02 -13.15
C THR A 89 -7.53 -24.49 -13.53
N LEU A 90 -8.69 -25.15 -13.58
CA LEU A 90 -8.86 -26.47 -14.19
C LEU A 90 -9.86 -26.31 -15.33
N SER A 91 -9.52 -26.80 -16.52
CA SER A 91 -10.42 -26.76 -17.68
C SER A 91 -10.63 -28.15 -18.25
N TYR A 92 -11.88 -28.51 -18.50
CA TYR A 92 -12.32 -29.79 -19.06
C TYR A 92 -13.67 -29.60 -19.78
N SER A 93 -14.05 -30.56 -20.63
CA SER A 93 -15.39 -30.62 -21.21
C SER A 93 -16.34 -31.39 -20.30
N GLU A 94 -17.53 -30.83 -20.06
CA GLU A 94 -18.67 -31.51 -19.41
C GLU A 94 -19.95 -31.22 -20.21
N PRO A 95 -20.59 -32.24 -20.83
CA PRO A 95 -20.20 -33.65 -20.87
C PRO A 95 -18.85 -33.88 -21.57
N ALA A 96 -18.22 -35.03 -21.30
CA ALA A 96 -16.87 -35.35 -21.77
C ALA A 96 -16.71 -35.24 -23.31
N MET A 97 -17.74 -35.63 -24.06
CA MET A 97 -17.88 -35.38 -25.50
C MET A 97 -19.05 -34.42 -25.72
N GLN A 98 -18.80 -33.34 -26.46
CA GLN A 98 -19.80 -32.35 -26.85
C GLN A 98 -19.91 -32.31 -28.37
N GLU A 99 -21.12 -32.19 -28.87
CA GLU A 99 -21.36 -31.92 -30.28
C GLU A 99 -21.18 -30.42 -30.53
N ASP A 100 -20.41 -30.09 -31.55
CA ASP A 100 -20.14 -28.74 -32.02
C ASP A 100 -20.45 -28.67 -33.52
N CYS A 101 -20.69 -27.48 -34.04
CA CYS A 101 -21.03 -27.26 -35.44
C CYS A 101 -20.00 -26.34 -36.08
N ASP A 102 -19.33 -26.82 -37.12
CA ASP A 102 -18.49 -26.00 -38.00
C ASP A 102 -19.28 -25.67 -39.29
N TYR A 103 -18.84 -24.65 -40.03
CA TYR A 103 -19.48 -24.29 -41.30
C TYR A 103 -18.49 -24.41 -42.47
N THR A 104 -18.92 -25.06 -43.55
CA THR A 104 -18.13 -25.03 -44.80
C THR A 104 -18.12 -23.60 -45.38
N PRO A 105 -17.18 -23.27 -46.28
CA PRO A 105 -17.22 -22.01 -47.02
C PRO A 105 -18.52 -21.78 -47.83
N ALA A 106 -19.30 -22.84 -48.09
CA ALA A 106 -20.60 -22.79 -48.74
C ALA A 106 -21.78 -22.61 -47.76
N GLY A 107 -21.53 -22.61 -46.44
CA GLY A 107 -22.53 -22.43 -45.39
C GLY A 107 -23.18 -23.70 -44.86
N ASP A 108 -22.70 -24.88 -45.28
CA ASP A 108 -23.23 -26.16 -44.80
C ASP A 108 -22.72 -26.48 -43.39
N ILE A 109 -23.58 -27.06 -42.55
CA ILE A 109 -23.23 -27.50 -41.19
C ILE A 109 -22.40 -28.79 -41.26
N VAL A 110 -21.22 -28.78 -40.65
CA VAL A 110 -20.38 -29.96 -40.45
C VAL A 110 -20.36 -30.30 -38.96
N PRO A 111 -20.92 -31.46 -38.54
CA PRO A 111 -20.87 -31.86 -37.15
C PRO A 111 -19.43 -32.19 -36.75
N LYS A 112 -19.03 -31.66 -35.59
CA LYS A 112 -17.71 -31.86 -35.00
C LYS A 112 -17.89 -32.32 -33.56
N THR A 113 -16.92 -33.09 -33.08
CA THR A 113 -16.88 -33.49 -31.67
C THR A 113 -15.79 -32.70 -30.96
N TYR A 114 -16.16 -32.10 -29.84
CA TYR A 114 -15.24 -31.43 -28.94
C TYR A 114 -15.09 -32.26 -27.67
N ALA A 115 -13.85 -32.59 -27.30
CA ALA A 115 -13.52 -33.22 -26.04
C ALA A 115 -12.24 -32.60 -25.49
N LYS A 116 -12.24 -32.24 -24.21
CA LYS A 116 -11.09 -31.69 -23.50
C LYS A 116 -10.91 -32.42 -22.18
N SER A 117 -9.85 -33.22 -22.11
CA SER A 117 -9.41 -33.83 -20.85
C SER A 117 -9.12 -32.77 -19.79
N PRO A 118 -9.23 -33.09 -18.49
CA PRO A 118 -8.87 -32.18 -17.42
C PRO A 118 -7.42 -31.70 -17.54
N THR A 119 -7.26 -30.39 -17.77
CA THR A 119 -5.96 -29.75 -17.88
C THR A 119 -5.86 -28.63 -16.84
N LEU A 120 -4.83 -28.69 -16.01
CA LEU A 120 -4.50 -27.63 -15.07
C LEU A 120 -3.79 -26.48 -15.78
N GLY A 121 -4.22 -25.26 -15.47
CA GLY A 121 -3.50 -24.04 -15.81
C GLY A 121 -2.29 -23.81 -14.92
N PRO A 122 -1.48 -22.77 -15.21
CA PRO A 122 -0.39 -22.36 -14.33
C PRO A 122 -0.92 -21.89 -12.96
N ILE A 123 -0.10 -22.02 -11.93
CA ILE A 123 -0.39 -21.44 -10.62
C ILE A 123 -0.03 -19.96 -10.68
N LEU A 124 -1.04 -19.12 -10.49
CA LEU A 124 -0.89 -17.67 -10.39
C LEU A 124 -0.66 -17.30 -8.92
N SER A 125 0.29 -16.41 -8.65
CA SER A 125 0.56 -15.88 -7.31
C SER A 125 0.14 -14.41 -7.26
N ASN A 126 -0.73 -14.07 -6.31
CA ASN A 126 -1.11 -12.69 -6.02
C ASN A 126 -0.15 -12.18 -4.95
N VAL A 127 0.59 -11.13 -5.27
CA VAL A 127 1.61 -10.52 -4.41
C VAL A 127 1.18 -9.11 -4.07
N ILE A 128 1.32 -8.74 -2.80
CA ILE A 128 1.16 -7.37 -2.31
C ILE A 128 2.53 -6.81 -1.96
N SER A 129 2.78 -5.58 -2.37
CA SER A 129 3.99 -4.84 -2.04
C SER A 129 3.56 -3.56 -1.35
N ILE A 130 4.15 -3.29 -0.17
CA ILE A 130 3.82 -2.18 0.72
C ILE A 130 5.07 -1.32 0.85
N ASN A 131 4.99 -0.06 0.44
CA ASN A 131 6.00 0.97 0.62
C ASN A 131 5.75 1.71 1.94
N GLY A 132 5.99 1.02 3.05
CA GLY A 132 5.74 1.49 4.41
C GLY A 132 6.72 2.55 4.88
N LYS A 133 6.44 3.08 6.08
CA LYS A 133 7.28 4.03 6.79
C LYS A 133 7.48 3.55 8.22
N LYS A 134 8.72 3.64 8.71
CA LYS A 134 9.07 3.31 10.10
C LYS A 134 9.66 4.55 10.76
N LEU A 135 9.08 4.94 11.90
CA LEU A 135 9.49 6.16 12.61
C LEU A 135 10.92 6.00 13.11
N LYS A 136 11.83 6.87 12.66
CA LYS A 136 13.25 6.80 13.00
C LYS A 136 13.59 7.72 14.16
N ARG A 137 13.06 8.95 14.12
CA ARG A 137 13.44 10.00 15.07
C ARG A 137 12.34 11.03 15.24
N ILE A 138 12.25 11.57 16.46
CA ILE A 138 11.49 12.78 16.76
C ILE A 138 12.47 13.85 17.25
N THR A 139 12.35 15.06 16.70
CA THR A 139 13.13 16.24 17.10
C THR A 139 12.23 17.43 17.39
N SER A 140 12.76 18.44 18.08
CA SER A 140 12.13 19.73 18.29
C SER A 140 12.95 20.83 17.64
N ASN A 141 12.31 21.92 17.20
CA ASN A 141 13.03 23.12 16.74
C ASN A 141 13.54 24.01 17.89
N ARG A 142 13.09 23.77 19.13
CA ARG A 142 13.49 24.54 20.32
C ARG A 142 14.47 23.82 21.23
N HIS A 143 14.46 22.49 21.16
CA HIS A 143 15.22 21.60 22.02
C HIS A 143 16.20 20.80 21.16
N ASN A 144 17.44 20.65 21.62
CA ASN A 144 18.48 19.90 20.91
C ASN A 144 18.34 18.38 21.15
N GLU A 145 17.52 18.00 22.12
CA GLU A 145 17.17 16.64 22.46
C GLU A 145 16.41 15.96 21.32
N LYS A 146 16.69 14.66 21.15
CA LYS A 146 16.04 13.81 20.14
C LYS A 146 15.61 12.50 20.78
N ILE A 147 14.50 11.97 20.30
CA ILE A 147 14.06 10.61 20.59
C ILE A 147 14.38 9.77 19.35
N GLU A 148 15.26 8.78 19.50
CA GLU A 148 15.61 7.86 18.41
C GLU A 148 15.01 6.49 18.69
N PHE A 149 14.53 5.85 17.61
CA PHE A 149 13.91 4.54 17.67
C PHE A 149 14.81 3.54 16.99
N ASP A 150 15.27 2.55 17.75
CA ASP A 150 15.90 1.36 17.20
C ASP A 150 14.94 0.18 17.32
N PHE A 151 14.62 -0.41 16.16
CA PHE A 151 13.79 -1.60 16.07
C PHE A 151 14.70 -2.77 15.75
N ASN A 152 15.43 -3.23 16.76
CA ASN A 152 15.91 -4.60 16.73
C ASN A 152 14.69 -5.52 16.73
N ILE A 153 14.74 -6.60 15.95
CA ILE A 153 13.63 -7.55 15.75
C ILE A 153 13.28 -8.17 17.12
N GLY A 154 12.43 -7.50 17.91
CA GLY A 154 11.94 -7.97 19.22
C GLY A 154 12.05 -6.99 20.39
N GLU A 155 12.83 -5.91 20.34
CA GLU A 155 12.97 -4.98 21.49
C GLU A 155 12.96 -3.52 21.03
N THR A 156 12.01 -2.74 21.57
CA THR A 156 12.02 -1.28 21.44
C THR A 156 12.99 -0.71 22.46
N VAL A 157 14.15 -0.24 22.01
CA VAL A 157 15.10 0.47 22.87
C VAL A 157 14.79 1.97 22.78
N LEU A 158 14.29 2.56 23.87
CA LEU A 158 14.15 4.01 24.05
C LEU A 158 15.51 4.59 24.48
N THR A 159 16.33 5.07 23.54
CA THR A 159 17.57 5.79 23.86
C THR A 159 17.31 7.30 23.93
N HIS A 160 17.40 7.85 25.15
CA HIS A 160 17.51 9.30 25.36
C HIS A 160 18.98 9.70 25.24
N TYR A 161 19.34 10.49 24.23
CA TYR A 161 20.68 11.08 24.15
C TYR A 161 20.66 12.50 24.73
N TYR A 162 21.14 12.65 25.96
CA TYR A 162 21.60 13.95 26.46
C TYR A 162 22.98 14.23 25.89
N ASN A 163 23.06 15.00 24.81
CA ASN A 163 24.33 15.62 24.44
C ASN A 163 24.47 16.93 25.22
N ALA A 164 24.93 16.82 26.45
CA ALA A 164 25.43 17.97 27.19
C ALA A 164 26.90 18.22 26.79
N LYS A 165 27.15 19.33 26.08
CA LYS A 165 28.31 20.20 26.26
C LYS A 165 28.09 21.52 25.55
#